data_AF-A0A351SVG1-F1
#
_entry.id   AF-A0A351SVG1-F1
#
_cell.length_a   1.000
_cell.length_b   1.000
_cell.length_c   1.000
_cell.angle_alpha   90.00
_cell.angle_beta   90.00
_cell.angle_gamma   90.00
#
_symmetry.space_group_name_H-M   'P 1'
#
loop_
_entity.id
_entity.type
_entity.pdbx_description
1 polymer ?
#
loop_
_entity_poly.entity_id
_entity_poly.type
_entity_poly.pdbx_seq_one_letter_code
_entity_poly.pdbx_strand_id
1 'polypeptide(L)'
;MLAGLFAAGCVQAVAPHAEPEKLPIIDSHGHLNGDISAETLIALMNRSGVNRMVLMARYFTSAYDAGSGSDEQALDYSRRYPGRFIPFVAGQRGSLGQRNRSRWLKPDGVAEKLLLEAEQKLRSAEFYGLGEFIIRHYDYEAHGQGGGEVDIPVDTPLMRRFAVLAEKFRVPLLLHAEGEPEVVNGMRSLLEYNPKAKVIWAHNCGRSSTEIIGQMLTRYTNLICDLGGMLNASFAGYGRYWPRATQWMHLIEDGSGQ
;
A
#
# COMPACT_ATOMS: atom_id res chain seq x y z
N MET A 1 13.84 -17.76 64.64
CA MET A 1 13.05 -16.89 63.73
C MET A 1 13.83 -16.76 62.43
N LEU A 2 13.44 -17.52 61.40
CA LEU A 2 13.90 -17.30 60.02
C LEU A 2 12.67 -16.96 59.18
N ALA A 3 12.62 -15.74 58.67
CA ALA A 3 11.57 -15.27 57.77
C ALA A 3 11.89 -15.75 56.35
N GLY A 4 11.04 -16.61 55.79
CA GLY A 4 11.08 -16.97 54.38
C GLY A 4 10.31 -15.94 53.56
N LEU A 5 11.00 -15.19 52.69
CA LEU A 5 10.36 -14.38 51.65
C LEU A 5 9.90 -15.31 50.51
N PHE A 6 8.59 -15.39 50.30
CA PHE A 6 8.03 -15.90 49.07
C PHE A 6 8.14 -14.81 47.99
N ALA A 7 8.97 -15.05 46.97
CA ALA A 7 8.96 -14.27 45.75
C ALA A 7 7.67 -14.60 44.97
N ALA A 8 6.71 -13.67 44.96
CA ALA A 8 5.57 -13.73 44.09
C ALA A 8 6.05 -13.55 42.64
N GLY A 9 6.08 -14.64 41.87
CA GLY A 9 6.39 -14.60 40.45
C GLY A 9 5.31 -13.85 39.69
N CYS A 10 5.66 -12.71 39.11
CA CYS A 10 4.86 -12.09 38.06
C CYS A 10 4.89 -12.99 36.83
N VAL A 11 3.88 -13.85 36.68
CA VAL A 11 3.56 -14.45 35.38
C VAL A 11 3.05 -13.29 34.52
N GLN A 12 3.88 -12.80 33.60
CA GLN A 12 3.41 -11.91 32.54
C GLN A 12 2.36 -12.69 31.74
N ALA A 13 1.10 -12.28 31.85
CA ALA A 13 0.05 -12.77 30.98
C ALA A 13 0.42 -12.34 29.55
N VAL A 14 0.91 -13.30 28.76
CA VAL A 14 1.14 -13.13 27.33
C VAL A 14 -0.24 -12.86 26.72
N ALA A 15 -0.40 -11.75 25.99
CA ALA A 15 -1.67 -11.40 25.36
C ALA A 15 -2.16 -12.61 24.52
N PRO A 16 -3.46 -12.91 24.47
CA PRO A 16 -4.00 -14.08 23.73
C PRO A 16 -3.63 -14.13 22.25
N HIS A 17 -3.06 -13.06 21.71
CA HIS A 17 -2.64 -12.91 20.31
C HIS A 17 -1.13 -13.18 20.10
N ALA A 18 -0.37 -13.46 21.17
CA ALA A 18 1.06 -13.71 21.12
C ALA A 18 1.41 -15.21 21.08
N GLU A 19 0.41 -16.08 20.84
CA GLU A 19 0.60 -17.46 20.35
C GLU A 19 1.11 -17.40 18.89
N PRO A 20 2.39 -17.74 18.61
CA PRO A 20 3.01 -17.55 17.30
C PRO A 20 2.35 -18.36 16.18
N GLU A 21 1.66 -19.46 16.50
CA GLU A 21 1.04 -20.36 15.52
C GLU A 21 -0.23 -19.81 14.86
N LYS A 22 -0.77 -18.66 15.29
CA LYS A 22 -2.02 -18.11 14.74
C LYS A 22 -2.05 -16.58 14.63
N LEU A 23 -0.93 -15.93 14.28
CA LEU A 23 -1.01 -14.53 13.87
C LEU A 23 -1.78 -14.45 12.54
N PRO A 24 -2.94 -13.77 12.48
CA PRO A 24 -3.67 -13.64 11.23
C PRO A 24 -2.85 -12.81 10.25
N ILE A 25 -2.49 -13.40 9.11
CA ILE A 25 -1.84 -12.67 8.02
C ILE A 25 -2.88 -11.77 7.37
N ILE A 26 -2.56 -10.47 7.27
CA ILE A 26 -3.32 -9.50 6.51
C ILE A 26 -2.50 -9.15 5.28
N ASP A 27 -3.07 -9.40 4.11
CA ASP A 27 -2.53 -8.85 2.87
C ASP A 27 -2.87 -7.37 2.82
N SER A 28 -1.86 -6.51 3.02
CA SER A 28 -2.05 -5.06 3.05
C SER A 28 -2.08 -4.42 1.66
N HIS A 29 -1.96 -5.21 0.59
CA HIS A 29 -1.74 -4.68 -0.76
C HIS A 29 -2.39 -5.57 -1.83
N GLY A 30 -3.72 -5.50 -1.94
CA GLY A 30 -4.50 -6.16 -2.99
C GLY A 30 -5.05 -5.18 -4.03
N HIS A 31 -4.93 -5.53 -5.30
CA HIS A 31 -5.59 -4.82 -6.39
C HIS A 31 -6.78 -5.61 -6.95
N LEU A 32 -7.92 -4.93 -7.09
CA LEU A 32 -9.12 -5.47 -7.68
C LEU A 32 -9.21 -5.11 -9.15
N ASN A 33 -9.15 -6.16 -9.97
CA ASN A 33 -9.59 -6.13 -11.36
C ASN A 33 -11.08 -6.50 -11.41
N GLY A 34 -11.84 -5.96 -12.36
CA GLY A 34 -13.29 -6.15 -12.39
C GLY A 34 -13.75 -7.59 -12.66
N ASP A 35 -12.85 -8.44 -13.17
CA ASP A 35 -13.09 -9.80 -13.63
C ASP A 35 -12.90 -10.89 -12.56
N ILE A 36 -12.29 -10.58 -11.41
CA ILE A 36 -12.08 -11.55 -10.33
C ILE A 36 -13.19 -11.50 -9.28
N SER A 37 -13.83 -12.65 -9.00
CA SER A 37 -14.89 -12.75 -8.00
C SER A 37 -14.37 -12.77 -6.55
N ALA A 38 -15.20 -12.32 -5.61
CA ALA A 38 -14.89 -12.38 -4.18
C ALA A 38 -14.63 -13.82 -3.70
N GLU A 39 -15.39 -14.79 -4.21
CA GLU A 39 -15.26 -16.21 -3.89
C GLU A 39 -13.90 -16.74 -4.32
N THR A 40 -13.42 -16.32 -5.50
CA THR A 40 -12.11 -16.69 -6.02
C THR A 40 -10.99 -16.13 -5.14
N LEU A 41 -11.09 -14.84 -4.77
CA LEU A 41 -10.15 -14.21 -3.84
C LEU A 41 -10.15 -14.90 -2.48
N ILE A 42 -11.31 -15.20 -1.90
CA ILE A 42 -11.42 -15.92 -0.62
C ILE A 42 -10.79 -17.31 -0.70
N ALA A 43 -11.02 -18.04 -1.79
CA ALA A 43 -10.42 -19.36 -1.98
C ALA A 43 -8.89 -19.28 -2.03
N LEU A 44 -8.33 -18.26 -2.70
CA LEU A 44 -6.89 -17.98 -2.71
C LEU A 44 -6.37 -17.61 -1.32
N MET A 45 -7.03 -16.67 -0.65
CA MET A 45 -6.69 -16.24 0.71
C MET A 45 -6.67 -17.42 1.69
N ASN A 46 -7.70 -18.28 1.65
CA ASN A 46 -7.79 -19.46 2.51
C ASN A 46 -6.64 -20.45 2.26
N ARG A 47 -6.28 -20.69 0.99
CA ARG A 47 -5.15 -21.56 0.64
C ARG A 47 -3.81 -21.02 1.11
N SER A 48 -3.67 -19.70 1.14
CA SER A 48 -2.42 -19.01 1.53
C SER A 48 -2.38 -18.60 3.02
N GLY A 49 -3.39 -18.95 3.82
CA GLY A 49 -3.47 -18.56 5.23
C GLY A 49 -3.74 -17.06 5.47
N VAL A 50 -4.13 -16.31 4.44
CA VAL A 50 -4.46 -14.88 4.54
C VAL A 50 -5.87 -14.72 5.10
N ASN A 51 -5.97 -14.04 6.25
CA ASN A 51 -7.25 -13.82 6.93
C ASN A 51 -8.03 -12.66 6.28
N ARG A 52 -7.34 -11.54 6.02
CA ARG A 52 -7.92 -10.30 5.48
C ARG A 52 -7.06 -9.73 4.36
N MET A 53 -7.69 -8.96 3.47
CA MET A 53 -7.03 -8.31 2.36
C MET A 53 -7.49 -6.85 2.25
N VAL A 54 -6.55 -5.92 2.21
CA VAL A 54 -6.78 -4.55 1.72
C VAL A 54 -7.05 -4.65 0.23
N LEU A 55 -8.18 -4.09 -0.21
CA LEU A 55 -8.63 -4.22 -1.59
C LEU A 55 -8.83 -2.84 -2.21
N MET A 56 -8.00 -2.53 -3.20
CA MET A 56 -7.98 -1.26 -3.92
C MET A 56 -8.34 -1.50 -5.39
N ALA A 57 -9.34 -0.80 -5.91
CA ALA A 57 -9.72 -0.93 -7.30
C ALA A 57 -8.68 -0.36 -8.27
N ARG A 58 -8.60 -0.95 -9.46
CA ARG A 58 -7.91 -0.37 -10.61
C ARG A 58 -8.96 0.19 -11.57
N TYR A 59 -9.13 1.52 -11.57
CA TYR A 59 -10.11 2.23 -12.39
C TYR A 59 -9.66 2.43 -13.85
N PHE A 60 -8.59 1.76 -14.29
CA PHE A 60 -8.20 1.81 -15.69
C PHE A 60 -9.27 1.13 -16.54
N THR A 61 -9.40 1.58 -17.78
CA THR A 61 -10.41 1.08 -18.73
C THR A 61 -9.78 0.25 -19.85
N SER A 62 -8.45 0.15 -19.87
CA SER A 62 -7.71 -0.64 -20.85
C SER A 62 -7.48 -2.04 -20.33
N ALA A 63 -7.71 -3.05 -21.18
CA ALA A 63 -7.33 -4.43 -20.88
C ALA A 63 -5.81 -4.58 -20.69
N TYR A 64 -5.00 -3.72 -21.34
CA TYR A 64 -3.54 -3.68 -21.17
C TYR A 64 -3.14 -3.28 -19.75
N ASP A 65 -3.86 -2.32 -19.17
CA ASP A 65 -3.62 -1.85 -17.80
C ASP A 65 -4.26 -2.81 -16.77
N ALA A 66 -4.82 -3.94 -17.22
CA ALA A 66 -5.53 -4.92 -16.40
C ALA A 66 -6.45 -4.27 -15.36
N GLY A 67 -7.28 -3.32 -15.81
CA GLY A 67 -8.20 -2.58 -14.96
C GLY A 67 -9.63 -2.61 -15.47
N SER A 68 -10.56 -2.64 -14.51
CA SER A 68 -12.01 -2.48 -14.68
C SER A 68 -12.76 -2.55 -13.33
N GLY A 69 -12.03 -2.47 -12.22
CA GLY A 69 -12.61 -2.55 -10.88
C GLY A 69 -13.15 -1.21 -10.41
N SER A 70 -13.92 -1.23 -9.33
CA SER A 70 -14.39 -0.02 -8.65
C SER A 70 -14.34 -0.15 -7.13
N ASP A 71 -14.24 0.99 -6.45
CA ASP A 71 -14.37 1.06 -4.99
C ASP A 71 -15.70 0.46 -4.53
N GLU A 72 -16.76 0.63 -5.32
CA GLU A 72 -18.08 0.07 -5.05
C GLU A 72 -18.08 -1.47 -5.11
N GLN A 73 -17.29 -2.05 -6.01
CA GLN A 73 -17.08 -3.50 -6.07
C GLN A 73 -16.28 -4.00 -4.86
N ALA A 74 -15.21 -3.30 -4.48
CA ALA A 74 -14.44 -3.64 -3.28
C ALA A 74 -15.30 -3.54 -2.00
N LEU A 75 -16.14 -2.51 -1.92
CA LEU A 75 -17.10 -2.33 -0.83
C LEU A 75 -18.16 -3.46 -0.82
N ASP A 76 -18.73 -3.81 -1.97
CA ASP A 76 -19.65 -4.96 -2.08
C ASP A 76 -19.01 -6.25 -1.55
N TYR A 77 -17.75 -6.50 -1.90
CA TYR A 77 -17.03 -7.69 -1.43
C TYR A 77 -16.91 -7.68 0.10
N SER A 78 -16.60 -6.52 0.69
CA SER A 78 -16.53 -6.36 2.15
C SER A 78 -17.89 -6.58 2.84
N ARG A 79 -19.00 -6.17 2.20
CA ARG A 79 -20.36 -6.33 2.73
C ARG A 79 -20.84 -7.78 2.64
N ARG A 80 -20.55 -8.46 1.53
CA ARG A 80 -20.89 -9.89 1.34
C ARG A 80 -20.04 -10.81 2.21
N TYR A 81 -18.81 -10.41 2.51
CA TYR A 81 -17.88 -11.18 3.34
C TYR A 81 -17.26 -10.32 4.47
N PRO A 82 -18.06 -9.98 5.50
CA PRO A 82 -17.61 -9.12 6.59
C PRO A 82 -16.31 -9.60 7.24
N GLY A 83 -15.35 -8.70 7.35
CA GLY A 83 -14.05 -8.98 7.96
C GLY A 83 -13.04 -9.68 7.05
N ARG A 84 -13.36 -9.99 5.78
CA ARG A 84 -12.41 -10.56 4.82
C ARG A 84 -11.73 -9.50 3.96
N PHE A 85 -12.44 -8.43 3.61
CA PHE A 85 -11.91 -7.36 2.77
C PHE A 85 -11.93 -6.02 3.51
N ILE A 86 -10.88 -5.22 3.28
CA ILE A 86 -10.69 -3.88 3.83
C ILE A 86 -10.65 -2.92 2.64
N PRO A 87 -11.78 -2.35 2.23
CA PRO A 87 -11.84 -1.51 1.03
C PRO A 87 -11.14 -0.17 1.28
N PHE A 88 -10.29 0.22 0.34
CA PHE A 88 -9.66 1.53 0.27
C PHE A 88 -10.28 2.33 -0.88
N VAL A 89 -10.24 3.66 -0.78
CA VAL A 89 -10.57 4.53 -1.91
C VAL A 89 -9.38 4.51 -2.89
N ALA A 90 -9.61 3.99 -4.09
CA ALA A 90 -8.56 3.73 -5.07
C ALA A 90 -7.87 4.99 -5.61
N GLY A 91 -6.54 4.98 -5.58
CA GLY A 91 -5.69 5.98 -6.24
C GLY A 91 -5.26 5.61 -7.68
N GLN A 92 -5.32 4.32 -8.06
CA GLN A 92 -4.95 3.86 -9.39
C GLN A 92 -6.05 4.18 -10.41
N ARG A 93 -5.98 5.39 -10.98
CA ARG A 93 -6.97 5.90 -11.95
C ARG A 93 -6.28 6.66 -13.07
N GLY A 94 -6.83 6.60 -14.29
CA GLY A 94 -6.24 7.31 -15.45
C GLY A 94 -6.12 8.84 -15.25
N SER A 95 -7.05 9.44 -14.49
CA SER A 95 -7.02 10.86 -14.11
C SER A 95 -5.89 11.23 -13.14
N LEU A 96 -5.20 10.26 -12.54
CA LEU A 96 -4.09 10.48 -11.61
C LEU A 96 -2.74 10.00 -12.16
N GLY A 97 -2.70 9.40 -13.36
CA GLY A 97 -1.46 8.90 -13.96
C GLY A 97 -0.56 9.98 -14.61
N GLN A 98 0.57 9.54 -15.18
CA GLN A 98 1.63 10.39 -15.74
C GLN A 98 1.16 11.46 -16.74
N ARG A 99 0.21 11.12 -17.63
CA ARG A 99 -0.36 12.08 -18.61
C ARG A 99 -1.05 13.27 -17.94
N ASN A 100 -1.38 13.14 -16.66
CA ASN A 100 -2.05 14.13 -15.84
C ASN A 100 -1.12 14.69 -14.75
N ARG A 101 0.21 14.55 -14.87
CA ARG A 101 1.20 15.02 -13.89
C ARG A 101 0.99 16.46 -13.41
N SER A 102 0.58 17.37 -14.29
CA SER A 102 0.33 18.78 -13.94
C SER A 102 -0.73 18.94 -12.85
N ARG A 103 -1.71 18.03 -12.77
CA ARG A 103 -2.76 18.02 -11.74
C ARG A 103 -2.23 17.83 -10.33
N TRP A 104 -1.13 17.08 -10.20
CA TRP A 104 -0.49 16.89 -8.90
C TRP A 104 0.15 18.19 -8.40
N LEU A 105 0.82 18.91 -9.30
CA LEU A 105 1.49 20.19 -9.01
C LEU A 105 0.51 21.36 -8.87
N LYS A 106 -0.55 21.36 -9.67
CA LYS A 106 -1.60 22.38 -9.68
C LYS A 106 -2.97 21.68 -9.73
N PRO A 107 -3.55 21.35 -8.56
CA PRO A 107 -4.87 20.72 -8.49
C PRO A 107 -5.90 21.51 -9.30
N ASP A 108 -6.60 20.81 -10.19
CA ASP A 108 -7.64 21.36 -11.05
C ASP A 108 -9.04 20.87 -10.59
N GLY A 109 -10.09 21.22 -11.33
CA GLY A 109 -11.45 20.79 -10.99
C GLY A 109 -11.67 19.27 -10.98
N VAL A 110 -10.80 18.48 -11.63
CA VAL A 110 -10.84 17.02 -11.55
C VAL A 110 -10.23 16.55 -10.22
N ALA A 111 -9.10 17.15 -9.80
CA ALA A 111 -8.54 16.88 -8.49
C ALA A 111 -9.52 17.23 -7.35
N GLU A 112 -10.23 18.36 -7.45
CA GLU A 112 -11.25 18.73 -6.46
C GLU A 112 -12.37 17.69 -6.36
N LYS A 113 -12.85 17.18 -7.50
CA LYS A 113 -13.88 16.13 -7.53
C LYS A 113 -13.38 14.83 -6.91
N LEU A 114 -12.14 14.43 -7.18
CA LEU A 114 -11.55 13.22 -6.60
C LEU A 114 -11.38 13.34 -5.07
N LEU A 115 -10.94 14.51 -4.57
CA LEU A 115 -10.86 14.76 -3.14
C LEU A 115 -12.23 14.74 -2.47
N LEU A 116 -13.25 15.31 -3.11
CA LEU A 116 -14.63 15.29 -2.62
C LEU A 116 -15.20 13.85 -2.62
N GLU A 117 -14.97 13.08 -3.69
CA GLU A 117 -15.37 11.67 -3.77
C GLU A 117 -14.73 10.85 -2.65
N ALA A 118 -13.41 11.00 -2.47
CA ALA A 118 -12.67 10.31 -1.41
C ALA A 118 -13.19 10.70 -0.02
N GLU A 119 -13.43 11.99 0.21
CA GLU A 119 -14.00 12.47 1.47
C GLU A 119 -15.40 11.89 1.73
N GLN A 120 -16.28 11.84 0.72
CA GLN A 120 -17.61 11.25 0.85
C GLN A 120 -17.53 9.76 1.17
N LYS A 121 -16.65 9.02 0.50
CA LYS A 121 -16.40 7.60 0.76
C LYS A 121 -15.88 7.37 2.18
N LEU A 122 -14.90 8.15 2.64
CA LEU A 122 -14.39 8.04 4.01
C LEU A 122 -15.45 8.41 5.07
N ARG A 123 -16.32 9.39 4.78
CA ARG A 123 -17.44 9.76 5.69
C ARG A 123 -18.47 8.66 5.89
N SER A 124 -18.60 7.72 4.95
CA SER A 124 -19.48 6.55 5.12
C SER A 124 -19.01 5.62 6.25
N ALA A 125 -17.74 5.72 6.66
CA ALA A 125 -17.06 4.81 7.57
C ALA A 125 -16.97 3.35 7.07
N GLU A 126 -17.21 3.14 5.77
CA GLU A 126 -17.08 1.82 5.13
C GLU A 126 -15.78 1.67 4.34
N PHE A 127 -15.00 2.75 4.18
CA PHE A 127 -13.67 2.74 3.57
C PHE A 127 -12.60 3.06 4.61
N TYR A 128 -11.48 2.33 4.55
CA TYR A 128 -10.48 2.29 5.62
C TYR A 128 -9.10 2.80 5.22
N GLY A 129 -8.98 3.46 4.07
CA GLY A 129 -7.71 3.96 3.55
C GLY A 129 -7.86 4.65 2.20
N LEU A 130 -6.76 5.26 1.77
CA LEU A 130 -6.61 5.90 0.47
C LEU A 130 -5.43 5.26 -0.26
N GLY A 131 -5.57 5.01 -1.56
CA GLY A 131 -4.48 4.51 -2.40
C GLY A 131 -4.90 3.29 -3.22
N GLU A 132 -3.99 2.66 -3.95
CA GLU A 132 -2.61 3.06 -4.13
C GLU A 132 -2.50 4.25 -5.08
N PHE A 133 -1.73 5.27 -4.71
CA PHE A 133 -1.34 6.33 -5.65
C PHE A 133 0.00 5.97 -6.31
N ILE A 134 0.02 5.83 -7.64
CA ILE A 134 1.24 5.60 -8.41
C ILE A 134 1.95 6.91 -8.67
N ILE A 135 3.14 7.09 -8.09
CA ILE A 135 3.87 8.35 -8.10
C ILE A 135 5.23 8.21 -8.79
N ARG A 136 5.96 7.13 -8.53
CA ARG A 136 7.19 6.75 -9.25
C ARG A 136 7.12 5.29 -9.63
N HIS A 137 7.13 4.97 -10.91
CA HIS A 137 7.00 3.61 -11.42
C HIS A 137 7.67 3.50 -12.79
N TYR A 138 8.38 2.41 -13.05
CA TYR A 138 9.00 2.17 -14.35
C TYR A 138 8.09 1.40 -15.29
N ASP A 139 8.17 1.74 -16.56
CA ASP A 139 7.47 1.02 -17.61
C ASP A 139 7.78 -0.49 -17.62
N TYR A 140 6.75 -1.29 -17.88
CA TYR A 140 6.90 -2.73 -18.14
C TYR A 140 5.79 -3.28 -19.01
N GLU A 141 6.09 -4.42 -19.62
CA GLU A 141 5.15 -5.25 -20.35
C GLU A 141 5.42 -6.73 -20.04
N ALA A 142 4.42 -7.44 -19.53
CA ALA A 142 4.47 -8.86 -19.22
C ALA A 142 3.11 -9.52 -19.51
N HIS A 143 3.12 -10.66 -20.21
CA HIS A 143 1.92 -11.46 -20.49
C HIS A 143 0.76 -10.68 -21.15
N GLY A 144 1.07 -9.70 -22.03
CA GLY A 144 0.07 -8.87 -22.71
C GLY A 144 -0.58 -7.79 -21.84
N GLN A 145 -0.08 -7.62 -20.61
CA GLN A 145 -0.41 -6.55 -19.68
C GLN A 145 0.83 -5.68 -19.44
N GLY A 146 0.64 -4.45 -18.97
CA GLY A 146 1.76 -3.62 -18.59
C GLY A 146 1.36 -2.45 -17.70
N GLY A 147 2.39 -1.71 -17.30
CA GLY A 147 2.25 -0.46 -16.57
C GLY A 147 3.11 0.62 -17.23
N GLY A 148 2.59 1.83 -17.33
CA GLY A 148 3.33 2.96 -17.89
C GLY A 148 4.36 3.54 -16.92
N GLU A 149 5.37 4.23 -17.48
CA GLU A 149 6.28 5.07 -16.71
C GLU A 149 5.49 6.18 -15.98
N VAL A 150 5.80 6.38 -14.70
CA VAL A 150 5.29 7.47 -13.88
C VAL A 150 6.45 8.16 -13.18
N ASP A 151 6.50 9.48 -13.29
CA ASP A 151 7.50 10.34 -12.67
C ASP A 151 6.84 11.61 -12.15
N ILE A 152 6.25 11.50 -10.97
CA ILE A 152 5.57 12.57 -10.25
C ILE A 152 6.34 12.78 -8.93
N PRO A 153 6.66 14.02 -8.52
CA PRO A 153 7.25 14.24 -7.21
C PRO A 153 6.33 13.72 -6.10
N VAL A 154 6.87 13.05 -5.08
CA VAL A 154 6.08 12.52 -3.96
C VAL A 154 5.33 13.63 -3.23
N ASP A 155 6.05 14.69 -2.87
CA ASP A 155 5.51 15.77 -2.07
C ASP A 155 4.88 16.88 -2.93
N THR A 156 3.79 16.55 -3.61
CA THR A 156 3.02 17.51 -4.42
C THR A 156 1.89 18.17 -3.62
N PRO A 157 1.40 19.36 -4.04
CA PRO A 157 0.21 19.97 -3.45
C PRO A 157 -1.00 19.04 -3.39
N LEU A 158 -1.25 18.23 -4.42
CA LEU A 158 -2.35 17.26 -4.39
C LEU A 158 -2.07 16.12 -3.39
N MET A 159 -0.85 15.58 -3.34
CA MET A 159 -0.51 14.52 -2.39
C MET A 159 -0.66 14.98 -0.95
N ARG A 160 -0.18 16.19 -0.63
CA ARG A 160 -0.36 16.83 0.68
C ARG A 160 -1.83 16.92 1.08
N ARG A 161 -2.74 17.21 0.13
CA ARG A 161 -4.18 17.25 0.39
C ARG A 161 -4.77 15.87 0.67
N PHE A 162 -4.32 14.83 -0.02
CA PHE A 162 -4.69 13.45 0.32
C PHE A 162 -4.14 13.05 1.70
N ALA A 163 -2.93 13.46 2.08
CA ALA A 163 -2.39 13.21 3.42
C ALA A 163 -3.19 13.91 4.52
N VAL A 164 -3.59 15.17 4.32
CA VAL A 164 -4.50 15.88 5.25
C VAL A 164 -5.86 15.19 5.34
N LEU A 165 -6.38 14.69 4.22
CA LEU A 165 -7.63 13.92 4.22
C LEU A 165 -7.49 12.60 4.99
N ALA A 166 -6.39 11.87 4.79
CA ALA A 166 -6.06 10.65 5.50
C ALA A 166 -5.97 10.88 7.03
N GLU A 167 -5.28 11.96 7.45
CA GLU A 167 -5.23 12.39 8.85
C GLU A 167 -6.63 12.68 9.40
N LYS A 168 -7.44 13.47 8.69
CA LYS A 168 -8.78 13.87 9.12
C LYS A 168 -9.67 12.67 9.45
N PHE A 169 -9.60 11.63 8.65
CA PHE A 169 -10.38 10.41 8.83
C PHE A 169 -9.65 9.31 9.59
N ARG A 170 -8.39 9.56 9.99
CA ARG A 170 -7.51 8.61 10.71
C ARG A 170 -7.36 7.27 9.98
N VAL A 171 -7.19 7.36 8.66
CA VAL A 171 -6.94 6.21 7.79
C VAL A 171 -5.54 6.32 7.16
N PRO A 172 -4.89 5.20 6.79
CA PRO A 172 -3.62 5.25 6.08
C PRO A 172 -3.74 5.76 4.63
N LEU A 173 -2.64 6.31 4.15
CA LEU A 173 -2.40 6.70 2.76
C LEU A 173 -1.35 5.77 2.15
N LEU A 174 -1.68 5.03 1.09
CA LEU A 174 -0.79 4.06 0.44
C LEU A 174 -0.25 4.59 -0.90
N LEU A 175 1.08 4.52 -1.07
CA LEU A 175 1.81 5.06 -2.22
C LEU A 175 2.72 4.02 -2.87
N HIS A 176 2.70 3.97 -4.21
CA HIS A 176 3.78 3.37 -5.02
C HIS A 176 4.80 4.43 -5.38
N ALA A 177 6.03 4.26 -4.91
CA ALA A 177 7.13 5.07 -5.41
C ALA A 177 8.44 4.28 -5.34
N GLU A 178 9.13 4.09 -6.47
CA GLU A 178 10.46 3.47 -6.46
C GLU A 178 11.47 4.36 -5.70
N GLY A 179 12.17 3.80 -4.72
CA GLY A 179 13.01 4.46 -3.70
C GLY A 179 14.33 5.05 -4.18
N GLU A 180 14.32 5.71 -5.33
CA GLU A 180 15.43 6.54 -5.80
C GLU A 180 15.69 7.74 -4.85
N PRO A 181 16.90 8.34 -4.88
CA PRO A 181 17.27 9.40 -3.94
C PRO A 181 16.27 10.56 -3.86
N GLU A 182 15.74 11.02 -4.99
CA GLU A 182 14.74 12.10 -5.02
C GLU A 182 13.38 11.68 -4.46
N VAL A 183 13.00 10.41 -4.65
CA VAL A 183 11.79 9.85 -4.05
C VAL A 183 11.94 9.72 -2.54
N VAL A 184 13.08 9.24 -2.06
CA VAL A 184 13.39 9.18 -0.62
C VAL A 184 13.29 10.58 -0.01
N ASN A 185 13.85 11.60 -0.67
CA ASN A 185 13.74 12.99 -0.21
C ASN A 185 12.28 13.48 -0.21
N GLY A 186 11.52 13.19 -1.26
CA GLY A 186 10.09 13.53 -1.31
C GLY A 186 9.26 12.82 -0.23
N MET A 187 9.56 11.55 0.06
CA MET A 187 8.94 10.81 1.17
C MET A 187 9.24 11.47 2.52
N ARG A 188 10.49 11.88 2.77
CA ARG A 188 10.84 12.65 3.98
C ARG A 188 10.01 13.92 4.09
N SER A 189 9.94 14.71 3.02
CA SER A 189 9.16 15.95 3.00
C SER A 189 7.67 15.72 3.26
N LEU A 190 7.07 14.68 2.68
CA LEU A 190 5.66 14.32 2.91
C LEU A 190 5.41 13.88 4.37
N LEU A 191 6.29 13.02 4.92
CA LEU A 191 6.18 12.53 6.30
C LEU A 191 6.35 13.65 7.32
N GLU A 192 7.24 14.61 7.05
CA GLU A 192 7.46 15.80 7.88
C GLU A 192 6.34 16.83 7.76
N TYR A 193 5.75 16.96 6.56
CA TYR A 193 4.63 17.85 6.32
C TYR A 193 3.40 17.45 7.16
N ASN A 194 3.12 16.16 7.26
CA ASN A 194 2.01 15.66 8.08
C ASN A 194 2.42 14.45 8.95
N PRO A 195 3.00 14.70 10.14
CA PRO A 195 3.45 13.63 11.05
C PRO A 195 2.30 12.82 11.67
N LYS A 196 1.04 13.26 11.52
CA LYS A 196 -0.14 12.57 12.05
C LYS A 196 -0.77 11.63 11.01
N ALA A 197 -0.60 11.91 9.72
CA ALA A 197 -1.03 11.01 8.66
C ALA A 197 -0.14 9.76 8.65
N LYS A 198 -0.75 8.57 8.69
CA LYS A 198 -0.04 7.31 8.48
C LYS A 198 0.16 7.07 6.99
N VAL A 199 1.39 6.83 6.58
CA VAL A 199 1.77 6.59 5.18
C VAL A 199 2.30 5.18 5.04
N ILE A 200 1.67 4.40 4.17
CA ILE A 200 2.16 3.10 3.73
C ILE A 200 2.95 3.34 2.44
N TRP A 201 4.25 3.10 2.49
CA TRP A 201 5.10 3.12 1.30
C TRP A 201 5.27 1.69 0.80
N ALA A 202 4.65 1.43 -0.35
CA ALA A 202 4.57 0.10 -0.91
C ALA A 202 5.94 -0.52 -1.17
N HIS A 203 5.94 -1.85 -1.21
CA HIS A 203 7.04 -2.64 -1.74
C HIS A 203 8.35 -2.40 -1.01
N ASN A 204 8.34 -2.62 0.30
CA ASN A 204 9.48 -2.43 1.19
C ASN A 204 10.04 -1.00 1.12
N CYS A 205 9.17 -0.01 1.27
CA CYS A 205 9.53 1.40 1.16
C CYS A 205 10.26 1.71 -0.15
N GLY A 206 9.58 1.38 -1.26
CA GLY A 206 10.09 1.62 -2.60
C GLY A 206 11.34 0.81 -2.91
N ARG A 207 11.54 -0.33 -2.26
CA ARG A 207 12.67 -1.22 -2.52
C ARG A 207 14.03 -0.56 -2.27
N SER A 208 14.07 0.41 -1.38
CA SER A 208 15.31 1.12 -1.05
C SER A 208 16.29 0.20 -0.30
N SER A 209 17.50 0.69 -0.04
CA SER A 209 18.50 -0.07 0.71
C SER A 209 18.06 -0.29 2.16
N THR A 210 18.53 -1.37 2.79
CA THR A 210 18.27 -1.65 4.21
C THR A 210 18.71 -0.50 5.12
N GLU A 211 19.81 0.18 4.77
CA GLU A 211 20.28 1.38 5.47
C GLU A 211 19.25 2.52 5.39
N ILE A 212 18.77 2.86 4.19
CA ILE A 212 17.78 3.93 4.01
C ILE A 212 16.47 3.57 4.72
N ILE A 213 15.98 2.34 4.56
CA ILE A 213 14.76 1.86 5.21
C ILE A 213 14.91 1.95 6.74
N GLY A 214 16.03 1.48 7.29
CA GLY A 214 16.31 1.56 8.73
C GLY A 214 16.33 2.99 9.26
N GLN A 215 16.96 3.92 8.53
CA GLN A 215 16.94 5.35 8.87
C GLN A 215 15.52 5.94 8.84
N MET A 216 14.74 5.62 7.79
CA MET A 216 13.39 6.13 7.60
C MET A 216 12.44 5.62 8.69
N LEU A 217 12.43 4.32 8.98
CA LEU A 217 11.58 3.73 10.02
C LEU A 217 11.96 4.18 11.43
N THR A 218 13.25 4.43 11.68
CA THR A 218 13.71 4.97 12.97
C THR A 218 13.26 6.41 13.17
N ARG A 219 13.29 7.23 12.11
CA ARG A 219 12.98 8.67 12.19
C ARG A 219 11.48 8.95 12.13
N TYR A 220 10.72 8.21 11.34
CA TYR A 220 9.33 8.53 11.01
C TYR A 220 8.37 7.46 11.53
N THR A 221 7.81 7.68 12.71
CA THR A 221 6.82 6.78 13.36
C THR A 221 5.45 6.74 12.64
N ASN A 222 5.27 7.59 11.63
CA ASN A 222 4.10 7.62 10.76
C ASN A 222 4.34 6.91 9.41
N LEU A 223 5.52 6.33 9.18
CA LEU A 223 5.82 5.49 8.03
C LEU A 223 5.56 4.00 8.34
N ILE A 224 5.00 3.30 7.36
CA ILE A 224 4.86 1.84 7.31
C ILE A 224 5.42 1.39 5.97
N CYS A 225 6.26 0.37 5.94
CA CYS A 225 6.65 -0.30 4.70
C CYS A 225 5.82 -1.58 4.58
N ASP A 226 4.97 -1.71 3.55
CA ASP A 226 4.39 -3.03 3.25
C ASP A 226 5.41 -3.90 2.51
N LEU A 227 5.17 -5.22 2.46
CA LEU A 227 6.01 -6.17 1.73
C LEU A 227 5.29 -6.75 0.49
N GLY A 228 4.19 -6.12 0.06
CA GLY A 228 3.43 -6.56 -1.10
C GLY A 228 4.28 -6.50 -2.36
N GLY A 229 4.07 -7.39 -3.33
CA GLY A 229 4.76 -7.34 -4.62
C GLY A 229 6.29 -7.51 -4.56
N MET A 230 6.83 -8.09 -3.48
CA MET A 230 8.26 -8.36 -3.28
C MET A 230 8.72 -9.75 -3.76
N LEU A 231 7.84 -10.51 -4.42
CA LEU A 231 8.09 -11.90 -4.83
C LEU A 231 8.87 -11.98 -6.15
N ASN A 232 10.00 -12.70 -6.17
CA ASN A 232 10.77 -13.01 -7.38
C ASN A 232 10.39 -14.36 -8.01
N ALA A 233 9.09 -14.62 -8.23
CA ALA A 233 8.61 -15.96 -8.61
C ALA A 233 8.53 -16.24 -10.13
N SER A 234 9.20 -15.49 -11.00
CA SER A 234 9.18 -15.84 -12.44
C SER A 234 10.35 -15.29 -13.26
N PHE A 235 10.39 -15.64 -14.55
CA PHE A 235 11.30 -15.07 -15.56
C PHE A 235 11.18 -13.54 -15.69
N ALA A 236 10.00 -12.98 -15.37
CA ALA A 236 9.75 -11.54 -15.30
C ALA A 236 9.73 -11.02 -13.85
N GLY A 237 10.37 -11.76 -12.94
CA GLY A 237 10.36 -11.50 -11.50
C GLY A 237 11.13 -10.26 -11.08
N TYR A 238 10.88 -9.92 -9.82
CA TYR A 238 11.46 -8.80 -9.11
C TYR A 238 12.99 -8.71 -9.29
N GLY A 239 13.49 -7.58 -9.82
CA GLY A 239 14.93 -7.34 -10.04
C GLY A 239 15.55 -7.99 -11.27
N ARG A 240 14.82 -8.86 -11.98
CA ARG A 240 15.27 -9.47 -13.25
C ARG A 240 14.64 -8.80 -14.47
N TYR A 241 13.40 -8.32 -14.35
CA TYR A 241 12.68 -7.67 -15.45
C TYR A 241 11.92 -6.43 -15.00
N TRP A 242 11.15 -6.51 -13.90
CA TRP A 242 10.39 -5.38 -13.35
C TRP A 242 10.45 -5.35 -11.80
N PRO A 243 10.60 -4.17 -11.18
CA PRO A 243 10.94 -2.87 -11.77
C PRO A 243 12.36 -2.90 -12.37
N ARG A 244 12.68 -1.89 -13.20
CA ARG A 244 14.02 -1.71 -13.77
C ARG A 244 15.08 -1.82 -12.67
N ALA A 245 16.06 -2.69 -12.87
CA ALA A 245 17.20 -2.78 -11.95
C ALA A 245 18.01 -1.48 -12.02
N THR A 246 18.00 -0.72 -10.95
CA THR A 246 18.88 0.44 -10.76
C THR A 246 19.77 0.21 -9.55
N GLN A 247 20.82 1.01 -9.38
CA GLN A 247 21.71 0.93 -8.21
C GLN A 247 21.01 1.26 -6.88
N TRP A 248 19.76 1.74 -6.92
CA TRP A 248 18.97 2.16 -5.76
C TRP A 248 17.84 1.19 -5.41
N MET A 249 17.59 0.18 -6.25
CA MET A 249 16.56 -0.84 -6.01
C MET A 249 17.21 -2.12 -5.50
N HIS A 250 16.77 -2.58 -4.33
CA HIS A 250 17.37 -3.69 -3.61
C HIS A 250 16.37 -4.83 -3.41
N LEU A 251 16.81 -6.04 -3.70
CA LEU A 251 15.98 -7.23 -3.47
C LEU A 251 15.94 -7.59 -1.99
N ILE A 252 14.77 -7.97 -1.48
CA ILE A 252 14.67 -8.62 -0.16
C ILE A 252 15.19 -10.06 -0.24
N GLU A 253 14.95 -10.74 -1.36
CA GLU A 253 15.33 -12.12 -1.61
C GLU A 253 15.95 -12.25 -3.01
N ASP A 254 16.96 -13.10 -3.15
CA ASP A 254 17.79 -13.21 -4.37
C ASP A 254 17.17 -14.14 -5.44
N GLY A 255 15.95 -14.63 -5.23
CA GLY A 255 15.26 -15.59 -6.08
C GLY A 255 15.73 -17.03 -5.89
N SER A 256 16.64 -17.31 -4.94
CA SER A 256 17.14 -18.67 -4.67
C SER A 256 16.27 -19.45 -3.68
N GLY A 257 15.37 -18.76 -2.97
CA GLY A 257 14.56 -19.36 -1.90
C GLY A 257 15.38 -19.87 -0.71
N GLN A 258 16.61 -19.37 -0.53
CA GLN A 258 17.48 -19.62 0.63
C GLN A 258 17.42 -18.47 1.64
#